data_AF-A0A3B8WBE2-F1
#
_entry.id   AF-A0A3B8WBE2-F1
#
_cell.length_a   1.000
_cell.length_b   1.000
_cell.length_c   1.000
_cell.angle_alpha   90.00
_cell.angle_beta   90.00
_cell.angle_gamma   90.00
#
_symmetry.space_group_name_H-M   'P 1'
#
loop_
_entity.id
_entity.type
_entity.pdbx_description
1 polymer ?
#
loop_
_entity_poly.entity_id
_entity_poly.type
_entity_poly.pdbx_seq_one_letter_code
_entity_poly.pdbx_strand_id
1 'polypeptide(L)'
;MSKMEMREDELPVFEFTEHCAGRYQLELPADMKLIDSGYNDELILASVYPPDEVRHDTAYRGEYRVDEWRSRVEEVRNKEVVETHYVHSEPEGDLKTLVYYADRRKIPGMREKPDRSHKFETHFLKDFPPAKAAIAIQGQGALGNVSRDEADYKAIYHERLTQMQERANALEYHPWPHNKPGVCLDREFVVVNTVTPEREGYAMEFFNGKRSRFVLMAGTYQSEAELKEEKSRNTGMLSFLASSKMTVAGRKGRLFISDGKYSDTEREFRWVATDGEVNSFRHGHFEIEGSIEMKDYPEMAPMKGTDVIVGLLKGVRERPYGMLDVKK
;
A
#
# COMPACT_ATOMS: atom_id res chain seq x y z
N MET A 1 35.93 20.05 -36.66
CA MET A 1 34.62 19.92 -36.00
C MET A 1 34.82 20.33 -34.55
N SER A 2 34.26 21.46 -34.14
CA SER A 2 34.42 22.00 -32.80
C SER A 2 33.67 21.11 -31.81
N LYS A 3 34.33 20.69 -30.71
CA LYS A 3 33.62 20.23 -29.51
C LYS A 3 32.77 21.40 -29.05
N MET A 4 31.45 21.23 -29.07
CA MET A 4 30.53 22.14 -28.42
C MET A 4 30.66 21.86 -26.92
N GLU A 5 31.46 22.67 -26.22
CA GLU A 5 31.49 22.66 -24.76
C GLU A 5 30.16 23.23 -24.28
N MET A 6 29.28 22.35 -23.77
CA MET A 6 28.11 22.81 -23.01
C MET A 6 28.61 23.49 -21.74
N ARG A 7 28.01 24.64 -21.40
CA ARG A 7 28.35 25.37 -20.18
C ARG A 7 27.74 24.64 -18.97
N GLU A 8 28.40 24.69 -17.80
CA GLU A 8 27.94 24.00 -16.58
C GLU A 8 26.53 24.43 -16.13
N ASP A 9 26.06 25.62 -16.52
CA ASP A 9 24.72 26.16 -16.26
C ASP A 9 23.63 25.64 -17.23
N GLU A 10 24.01 24.88 -18.26
CA GLU A 10 23.10 24.23 -19.22
C GLU A 10 22.95 22.71 -18.97
N LEU A 11 23.64 22.17 -17.97
CA LEU A 11 23.46 20.77 -17.56
C LEU A 11 22.08 20.63 -16.89
N PRO A 12 21.23 19.68 -17.33
CA PRO A 12 19.95 19.46 -16.68
C PRO A 12 20.18 19.14 -15.21
N VAL A 13 19.62 19.98 -14.33
CA VAL A 13 19.64 19.75 -12.89
C VAL A 13 18.80 18.50 -12.63
N PHE A 14 19.41 17.49 -12.04
CA PHE A 14 18.67 16.33 -11.59
C PHE A 14 17.84 16.70 -10.38
N GLU A 15 16.51 16.71 -10.55
CA GLU A 15 15.58 17.07 -9.50
C GLU A 15 15.10 15.84 -8.75
N PHE A 16 14.99 15.97 -7.43
CA PHE A 16 14.33 15.00 -6.57
C PHE A 16 13.01 15.55 -6.08
N THR A 17 12.04 14.66 -5.88
CA THR A 17 10.75 14.95 -5.27
C THR A 17 10.63 14.18 -3.97
N GLU A 18 10.14 14.86 -2.93
CA GLU A 18 9.75 14.20 -1.69
C GLU A 18 8.40 13.49 -1.86
N HIS A 19 8.37 12.22 -1.46
CA HIS A 19 7.16 11.40 -1.45
C HIS A 19 6.88 10.91 -0.05
N CYS A 20 5.59 10.77 0.25
CA CYS A 20 5.15 10.01 1.41
C CYS A 20 4.95 8.55 1.01
N ALA A 21 5.45 7.64 1.83
CA ALA A 21 5.35 6.20 1.61
C ALA A 21 5.09 5.51 2.97
N GLY A 22 3.82 5.34 3.30
CA GLY A 22 3.39 4.72 4.55
C GLY A 22 3.82 5.51 5.78
N ARG A 23 4.70 4.93 6.61
CA ARG A 23 5.29 5.63 7.78
C ARG A 23 6.61 6.33 7.45
N TYR A 24 7.03 6.32 6.20
CA TYR A 24 8.31 6.85 5.73
C TYR A 24 8.13 8.02 4.76
N GLN A 25 9.20 8.78 4.61
CA GLN A 25 9.37 9.78 3.57
C GLN A 25 10.53 9.34 2.67
N LEU A 26 10.34 9.50 1.36
CA LEU A 26 11.31 9.16 0.33
C LEU A 26 11.74 10.41 -0.41
N GLU A 27 12.97 10.41 -0.90
CA GLU A 27 13.49 11.40 -1.86
C GLU A 27 13.84 10.62 -3.12
N LEU A 28 13.00 10.73 -4.15
CA LEU A 28 13.12 9.97 -5.41
C LEU A 28 13.33 10.92 -6.60
N PRO A 29 13.89 10.45 -7.71
CA PRO A 29 13.93 11.21 -8.97
C PRO A 29 12.57 11.82 -9.30
N ALA A 30 12.52 13.07 -9.75
CA ALA A 30 11.25 13.79 -9.93
C ALA A 30 10.28 13.14 -10.93
N ASP A 31 10.78 12.28 -11.81
CA ASP A 31 9.99 11.51 -12.77
C ASP A 31 9.36 10.24 -12.16
N MET A 32 9.82 9.78 -10.99
CA MET A 32 9.19 8.66 -10.27
C MET A 32 7.83 9.06 -9.73
N LYS A 33 6.77 8.49 -10.28
CA LYS A 33 5.39 8.72 -9.84
C LYS A 33 4.87 7.51 -9.07
N LEU A 34 4.07 7.76 -8.04
CA LEU A 34 3.34 6.70 -7.35
C LEU A 34 2.39 6.06 -8.36
N ILE A 35 2.44 4.73 -8.50
CA ILE A 35 1.56 3.97 -9.38
C ILE A 35 0.65 2.99 -8.63
N ASP A 36 1.02 2.61 -7.41
CA ASP A 36 0.17 1.82 -6.52
C ASP A 36 0.52 2.16 -5.07
N SER A 37 -0.50 2.24 -4.24
CA SER A 37 -0.34 2.36 -2.79
C SER A 37 -1.47 1.63 -2.10
N GLY A 38 -1.12 0.61 -1.30
CA GLY A 38 -2.06 -0.15 -0.49
C GLY A 38 -1.79 -0.02 1.00
N TYR A 39 -2.86 -0.10 1.77
CA TYR A 39 -2.87 -0.25 3.22
C TYR A 39 -3.86 -1.34 3.61
N ASN A 40 -3.48 -2.20 4.55
CA ASN A 40 -4.40 -3.13 5.19
C ASN A 40 -4.14 -3.31 6.68
N ASP A 41 -5.21 -3.67 7.37
CA ASP A 41 -5.21 -4.19 8.74
C ASP A 41 -6.24 -5.34 8.85
N GLU A 42 -6.53 -5.78 10.08
CA GLU A 42 -7.51 -6.84 10.34
C GLU A 42 -8.97 -6.45 9.99
N LEU A 43 -9.27 -5.16 9.84
CA LEU A 43 -10.61 -4.62 9.60
C LEU A 43 -10.81 -4.11 8.18
N ILE A 44 -9.81 -3.47 7.57
CA ILE A 44 -9.95 -2.77 6.29
C ILE A 44 -8.77 -2.97 5.33
N LEU A 45 -9.05 -2.79 4.05
CA LEU A 45 -8.08 -2.62 2.97
C LEU A 45 -8.45 -1.36 2.19
N ALA A 46 -7.49 -0.47 1.99
CA ALA A 46 -7.63 0.74 1.22
C ALA A 46 -6.44 0.86 0.26
N SER A 47 -6.71 1.32 -0.96
CA SER A 47 -5.67 1.58 -1.94
C SER A 47 -5.92 2.90 -2.66
N VAL A 48 -4.85 3.64 -2.95
CA VAL A 48 -4.87 4.84 -3.78
C VAL A 48 -3.91 4.68 -4.95
N TYR A 49 -4.19 5.42 -6.00
CA TYR A 49 -3.52 5.35 -7.29
C TYR A 49 -3.17 6.77 -7.74
N PRO A 50 -2.28 6.93 -8.74
CA PRO A 50 -1.86 8.24 -9.22
C PRO A 50 -3.04 9.23 -9.36
N PRO A 51 -2.94 10.46 -8.83
CA PRO A 51 -4.05 11.42 -8.83
C PRO A 51 -4.59 11.80 -10.21
N ASP A 52 -3.77 11.63 -11.25
CA ASP A 52 -4.07 11.88 -12.65
C ASP A 52 -4.77 10.70 -13.35
N GLU A 53 -4.84 9.54 -12.70
CA GLU A 53 -5.58 8.40 -13.22
C GLU A 53 -7.09 8.59 -12.96
N VAL A 54 -7.82 8.88 -14.04
CA VAL A 54 -9.26 9.20 -14.00
C VAL A 54 -10.11 8.02 -13.53
N ARG A 55 -9.61 6.79 -13.68
CA ARG A 55 -10.35 5.58 -13.28
C ARG A 55 -9.41 4.54 -12.70
N HIS A 56 -9.42 4.44 -11.38
CA HIS A 56 -8.89 3.29 -10.67
C HIS A 56 -9.96 2.68 -9.77
N ASP A 57 -9.92 1.36 -9.58
CA ASP A 57 -10.92 0.56 -8.87
C ASP A 57 -11.22 1.03 -7.44
N THR A 58 -10.33 1.79 -6.81
CA THR A 58 -10.44 2.17 -5.39
C THR A 58 -10.31 3.67 -5.12
N ALA A 59 -9.95 4.49 -6.11
CA ALA A 59 -9.80 5.93 -5.96
C ALA A 59 -10.60 6.64 -7.04
N TYR A 60 -11.53 7.49 -6.62
CA TYR A 60 -12.53 8.11 -7.48
C TYR A 60 -12.40 9.63 -7.39
N ARG A 61 -12.46 10.31 -8.54
CA ARG A 61 -12.29 11.77 -8.63
C ARG A 61 -13.47 12.42 -9.35
N GLY A 62 -13.72 13.69 -9.09
CA GLY A 62 -14.72 14.48 -9.78
C GLY A 62 -16.14 14.31 -9.24
N GLU A 63 -17.13 14.82 -9.98
CA GLU A 63 -18.51 14.95 -9.50
C GLU A 63 -19.25 13.61 -9.43
N TYR A 64 -18.87 12.63 -10.26
CA TYR A 64 -19.51 11.32 -10.37
C TYR A 64 -18.90 10.22 -9.50
N ARG A 65 -17.88 10.55 -8.69
CA ARG A 65 -17.10 9.60 -7.88
C ARG A 65 -17.93 8.63 -7.02
N VAL A 66 -19.06 9.09 -6.49
CA VAL A 66 -19.97 8.25 -5.66
C VAL A 66 -20.75 7.27 -6.53
N ASP A 67 -21.24 7.72 -7.68
CA ASP A 67 -22.04 6.91 -8.61
C ASP A 67 -21.17 5.87 -9.31
N GLU A 68 -19.92 6.22 -9.64
CA GLU A 68 -18.93 5.30 -10.18
C GLU A 68 -18.61 4.17 -9.20
N TRP A 69 -18.38 4.50 -7.93
CA TRP A 69 -18.20 3.50 -6.88
C TRP A 69 -19.42 2.58 -6.74
N ARG A 70 -20.63 3.16 -6.68
CA ARG A 70 -21.86 2.37 -6.55
C ARG A 70 -22.03 1.41 -7.73
N SER A 71 -21.76 1.89 -8.95
CA SER A 71 -21.80 1.08 -10.17
C SER A 71 -20.79 -0.07 -10.11
N ARG A 72 -19.59 0.18 -9.58
CA ARG A 72 -18.56 -0.85 -9.38
C ARG A 72 -18.99 -1.90 -8.36
N VAL A 73 -19.60 -1.51 -7.23
CA VAL A 73 -20.11 -2.45 -6.23
C VAL A 73 -21.20 -3.34 -6.82
N GLU A 74 -22.12 -2.77 -7.60
CA GLU A 74 -23.14 -3.54 -8.32
C GLU A 74 -22.52 -4.50 -9.35
N GLU A 75 -21.48 -4.08 -10.07
CA GLU A 75 -20.76 -4.96 -10.99
C GLU A 75 -20.11 -6.15 -10.26
N VAL A 76 -19.48 -5.93 -9.10
CA VAL A 76 -18.95 -7.03 -8.27
C VAL A 76 -20.07 -7.96 -7.84
N ARG A 77 -21.15 -7.40 -7.29
CA ARG A 77 -22.29 -8.15 -6.77
C ARG A 77 -22.96 -9.00 -7.85
N ASN A 78 -23.09 -8.47 -9.07
CA ASN A 78 -23.71 -9.15 -10.21
C ASN A 78 -22.79 -10.23 -10.84
N LYS A 79 -21.48 -10.20 -10.58
CA LYS A 79 -20.54 -11.25 -10.98
C LYS A 79 -20.50 -12.45 -10.04
N GLU A 80 -21.15 -12.36 -8.87
CA GLU A 80 -21.26 -13.51 -7.97
C GLU A 80 -22.06 -14.64 -8.64
N VAL A 81 -21.57 -15.86 -8.45
CA VAL A 81 -22.18 -17.09 -9.01
C VAL A 81 -23.42 -17.56 -8.23
N VAL A 82 -23.82 -16.79 -7.22
CA VAL A 82 -24.95 -17.06 -6.32
C VAL A 82 -25.85 -15.85 -6.25
N GLU A 83 -27.10 -16.05 -5.85
CA GLU A 83 -27.98 -14.94 -5.53
C GLU A 83 -27.40 -14.13 -4.36
N THR A 84 -27.43 -12.81 -4.52
CA THR A 84 -26.94 -11.86 -3.53
C THR A 84 -28.02 -10.85 -3.19
N HIS A 85 -28.02 -10.40 -1.95
CA HIS A 85 -28.91 -9.32 -1.50
C HIS A 85 -28.21 -8.43 -0.48
N TYR A 86 -28.53 -7.14 -0.52
CA TYR A 86 -28.07 -6.19 0.49
C TYR A 86 -28.66 -6.55 1.84
N VAL A 87 -27.79 -6.64 2.84
CA VAL A 87 -28.16 -6.82 4.26
C VAL A 87 -27.95 -5.54 5.06
N HIS A 88 -27.17 -4.60 4.51
CA HIS A 88 -26.98 -3.26 5.04
C HIS A 88 -26.69 -2.31 3.88
N SER A 89 -27.32 -1.13 3.90
CA SER A 89 -27.22 -0.13 2.83
C SER A 89 -27.39 1.27 3.40
N GLU A 90 -26.29 1.97 3.58
CA GLU A 90 -26.20 3.36 4.02
C GLU A 90 -25.45 4.16 2.95
N PRO A 91 -26.11 4.58 1.86
CA PRO A 91 -25.45 5.23 0.73
C PRO A 91 -25.19 6.73 0.92
N GLU A 92 -25.57 7.28 2.08
CA GLU A 92 -25.51 8.71 2.40
C GLU A 92 -24.43 9.00 3.46
N GLY A 93 -24.08 10.28 3.60
CA GLY A 93 -23.04 10.73 4.54
C GLY A 93 -21.61 10.62 4.00
N ASP A 94 -20.64 10.94 4.86
CA ASP A 94 -19.22 10.99 4.50
C ASP A 94 -18.62 9.60 4.32
N LEU A 95 -19.09 8.62 5.11
CA LEU A 95 -18.75 7.21 4.95
C LEU A 95 -19.99 6.45 4.48
N LYS A 96 -20.00 6.07 3.21
CA LYS A 96 -21.08 5.28 2.62
C LYS A 96 -20.77 3.81 2.81
N THR A 97 -21.77 3.01 3.17
CA THR A 97 -21.62 1.59 3.49
C THR A 97 -22.59 0.74 2.69
N LEU A 98 -22.09 -0.23 1.96
CA LEU A 98 -22.89 -1.24 1.27
C LEU A 98 -22.41 -2.63 1.66
N VAL A 99 -23.31 -3.46 2.18
CA VAL A 99 -23.00 -4.85 2.53
C VAL A 99 -24.00 -5.78 1.87
N TYR A 100 -23.53 -6.68 1.02
CA TYR A 100 -24.35 -7.77 0.51
C TYR A 100 -23.90 -9.12 1.07
N TYR A 101 -24.84 -10.05 1.15
CA TYR A 101 -24.57 -11.42 1.55
C TYR A 101 -24.48 -12.32 0.31
N ALA A 102 -23.46 -13.16 0.26
CA ALA A 102 -23.29 -14.19 -0.76
C ALA A 102 -23.07 -15.56 -0.08
N ASP A 103 -23.94 -16.52 -0.37
CA ASP A 103 -23.87 -17.89 0.17
C ASP A 103 -23.37 -18.88 -0.90
N ARG A 104 -22.05 -19.02 -1.04
CA ARG A 104 -21.46 -19.91 -2.06
C ARG A 104 -21.62 -21.40 -1.74
N ARG A 105 -22.27 -21.75 -0.63
CA ARG A 105 -22.74 -23.13 -0.39
C ARG A 105 -23.87 -23.49 -1.35
N LYS A 106 -24.66 -22.49 -1.80
CA LYS A 106 -25.89 -22.64 -2.60
C LYS A 106 -25.71 -22.23 -4.07
N ILE A 107 -24.66 -22.72 -4.72
CA ILE A 107 -24.46 -22.46 -6.17
C ILE A 107 -25.56 -23.15 -6.98
N PRO A 108 -26.32 -22.43 -7.83
CA PRO A 108 -27.33 -23.02 -8.69
C PRO A 108 -26.78 -24.16 -9.56
N GLY A 109 -27.49 -25.28 -9.63
CA GLY A 109 -27.08 -26.45 -10.42
C GLY A 109 -25.95 -27.29 -9.81
N MET A 110 -25.49 -26.99 -8.59
CA MET A 110 -24.54 -27.81 -7.84
C MET A 110 -25.15 -28.34 -6.55
N ARG A 111 -24.67 -29.51 -6.09
CA ARG A 111 -24.99 -30.01 -4.75
C ARG A 111 -24.44 -29.03 -3.71
N GLU A 112 -25.25 -28.73 -2.69
CA GLU A 112 -24.84 -27.88 -1.58
C GLU A 112 -23.58 -28.44 -0.91
N LYS A 113 -22.61 -27.55 -0.69
CA LYS A 113 -21.31 -27.87 -0.12
C LYS A 113 -21.12 -27.07 1.17
N PRO A 114 -21.33 -27.69 2.35
CA PRO A 114 -21.26 -27.00 3.64
C PRO A 114 -19.89 -26.38 3.96
N ASP A 115 -18.83 -26.89 3.33
CA ASP A 115 -17.44 -26.42 3.45
C ASP A 115 -17.12 -25.19 2.60
N ARG A 116 -18.04 -24.71 1.76
CA ARG A 116 -17.85 -23.49 0.96
C ARG A 116 -18.10 -22.23 1.78
N SER A 117 -17.43 -21.15 1.38
CA SER A 117 -17.58 -19.85 2.03
C SER A 117 -18.98 -19.27 1.87
N HIS A 118 -19.49 -18.66 2.93
CA HIS A 118 -20.51 -17.62 2.88
C HIS A 118 -19.88 -16.36 3.47
N LYS A 119 -20.20 -15.20 2.92
CA LYS A 119 -19.54 -13.96 3.34
C LYS A 119 -20.48 -12.77 3.27
N PHE A 120 -20.26 -11.86 4.22
CA PHE A 120 -20.76 -10.51 4.17
C PHE A 120 -19.69 -9.69 3.44
N GLU A 121 -20.01 -9.29 2.21
CA GLU A 121 -19.13 -8.47 1.39
C GLU A 121 -19.37 -7.01 1.71
N THR A 122 -18.41 -6.43 2.44
CA THR A 122 -18.52 -5.09 3.02
C THR A 122 -17.71 -4.11 2.18
N HIS A 123 -18.41 -3.15 1.59
CA HIS A 123 -17.81 -2.08 0.79
C HIS A 123 -18.10 -0.74 1.45
N PHE A 124 -17.06 0.07 1.64
CA PHE A 124 -17.19 1.45 2.07
C PHE A 124 -16.71 2.42 0.99
N LEU A 125 -17.22 3.64 1.03
CA LEU A 125 -16.65 4.78 0.33
C LEU A 125 -16.52 5.95 1.29
N LYS A 126 -15.29 6.37 1.56
CA LYS A 126 -15.02 7.63 2.26
C LYS A 126 -14.96 8.76 1.25
N ASP A 127 -15.93 9.65 1.30
CA ASP A 127 -16.03 10.80 0.39
C ASP A 127 -15.39 12.03 1.01
N PHE A 128 -14.62 12.78 0.21
CA PHE A 128 -13.96 14.02 0.58
C PHE A 128 -14.41 15.14 -0.38
N PRO A 129 -15.60 15.72 -0.18
CA PRO A 129 -16.15 16.73 -1.09
C PRO A 129 -15.21 17.93 -1.38
N PRO A 130 -14.47 18.49 -0.40
CA PRO A 130 -13.54 19.59 -0.67
C PRO A 130 -12.42 19.22 -1.65
N ALA A 131 -12.00 17.96 -1.67
CA ALA A 131 -10.97 17.44 -2.56
C ALA A 131 -11.52 16.90 -3.89
N LYS A 132 -12.87 16.88 -4.05
CA LYS A 132 -13.57 16.18 -5.13
C LYS A 132 -13.02 14.75 -5.33
N ALA A 133 -12.74 14.08 -4.22
CA ALA A 133 -12.11 12.77 -4.21
C ALA A 133 -12.87 11.83 -3.26
N ALA A 134 -12.85 10.54 -3.56
CA ALA A 134 -13.41 9.52 -2.68
C ALA A 134 -12.57 8.25 -2.77
N ILE A 135 -12.35 7.60 -1.63
CA ILE A 135 -11.55 6.38 -1.55
C ILE A 135 -12.47 5.23 -1.15
N ALA A 136 -12.50 4.18 -1.97
CA ALA A 136 -13.20 2.96 -1.64
C ALA A 136 -12.32 2.11 -0.73
N ILE A 137 -12.97 1.55 0.29
CA ILE A 137 -12.34 0.76 1.35
C ILE A 137 -13.10 -0.55 1.41
N GLN A 138 -12.38 -1.67 1.37
CA GLN A 138 -12.95 -3.00 1.51
C GLN A 138 -12.87 -3.45 2.96
N GLY A 139 -13.98 -3.94 3.51
CA GLY A 139 -13.97 -4.62 4.81
C GLY A 139 -13.23 -5.96 4.72
N GLN A 140 -12.33 -6.22 5.65
CA GLN A 140 -11.50 -7.43 5.68
C GLN A 140 -12.19 -8.57 6.42
N GLY A 141 -11.97 -9.79 5.93
CA GLY A 141 -12.41 -11.02 6.57
C GLY A 141 -11.38 -11.61 7.54
N ALA A 142 -10.37 -10.84 7.97
CA ALA A 142 -9.28 -11.37 8.80
C ALA A 142 -9.77 -11.88 10.17
N LEU A 143 -10.86 -11.30 10.68
CA LEU A 143 -11.58 -11.78 11.87
C LEU A 143 -12.45 -13.03 11.60
N GLY A 144 -12.37 -13.62 10.40
CA GLY A 144 -13.18 -14.74 9.94
C GLY A 144 -14.52 -14.34 9.33
N ASN A 145 -15.21 -15.28 8.71
CA ASN A 145 -16.56 -15.08 8.19
C ASN A 145 -17.61 -15.26 9.29
N VAL A 146 -18.54 -14.31 9.44
CA VAL A 146 -19.70 -14.51 10.32
C VAL A 146 -20.66 -15.49 9.65
N SER A 147 -20.96 -16.61 10.31
CA SER A 147 -21.93 -17.58 9.80
C SER A 147 -23.34 -17.24 10.22
N ARG A 148 -24.29 -17.32 9.28
CA ARG A 148 -25.71 -17.21 9.61
C ARG A 148 -26.21 -18.35 10.50
N ASP A 149 -25.44 -19.44 10.58
CA ASP A 149 -25.75 -20.60 11.41
C ASP A 149 -25.16 -20.45 12.83
N GLU A 150 -24.33 -19.43 13.08
CA GLU A 150 -23.78 -19.14 14.39
C GLU A 150 -24.86 -18.57 15.33
N ALA A 151 -24.81 -18.95 16.60
CA ALA A 151 -25.62 -18.29 17.62
C ALA A 151 -25.28 -16.79 17.66
N ASP A 152 -26.30 -15.94 17.75
CA ASP A 152 -26.14 -14.49 17.81
C ASP A 152 -25.39 -13.85 16.62
N TYR A 153 -25.39 -14.50 15.44
CA TYR A 153 -24.68 -14.00 14.26
C TYR A 153 -24.97 -12.52 13.93
N LYS A 154 -26.18 -12.04 14.21
CA LYS A 154 -26.57 -10.64 13.99
C LYS A 154 -25.78 -9.69 14.89
N ALA A 155 -25.61 -10.03 16.17
CA ALA A 155 -24.86 -9.22 17.12
C ALA A 155 -23.39 -9.15 16.70
N ILE A 156 -22.79 -10.31 16.39
CA ILE A 156 -21.40 -10.42 15.92
C ILE A 156 -21.20 -9.62 14.64
N TYR A 157 -22.13 -9.74 13.68
CA TYR A 157 -22.11 -8.97 12.44
C TYR A 157 -22.14 -7.46 12.69
N HIS A 158 -23.08 -6.97 13.51
CA HIS A 158 -23.21 -5.53 13.78
C HIS A 158 -22.01 -4.96 14.53
N GLU A 159 -21.45 -5.72 15.48
CA GLU A 159 -20.24 -5.32 16.20
C GLU A 159 -19.05 -5.17 15.23
N ARG A 160 -18.81 -6.17 14.38
CA ARG A 160 -17.73 -6.14 13.39
C ARG A 160 -17.91 -5.03 12.36
N LEU A 161 -19.13 -4.84 11.87
CA LEU A 161 -19.41 -3.75 10.94
C LEU A 161 -19.13 -2.39 11.57
N THR A 162 -19.52 -2.20 12.83
CA THR A 162 -19.24 -0.96 13.58
C THR A 162 -17.74 -0.71 13.70
N GLN A 163 -16.95 -1.72 14.08
CA GLN A 163 -15.48 -1.62 14.15
C GLN A 163 -14.87 -1.26 12.79
N MET A 164 -15.33 -1.90 11.71
CA MET A 164 -14.87 -1.60 10.35
C MET A 164 -15.23 -0.18 9.92
N GLN A 165 -16.42 0.32 10.28
CA GLN A 165 -16.85 1.69 9.98
C GLN A 165 -16.03 2.73 10.75
N GLU A 166 -15.78 2.51 12.05
CA GLU A 166 -14.88 3.34 12.85
C GLU A 166 -13.48 3.38 12.24
N ARG A 167 -12.99 2.22 11.80
CA ARG A 167 -11.68 2.11 11.19
C ARG A 167 -11.59 2.77 9.82
N ALA A 168 -12.58 2.58 8.96
CA ALA A 168 -12.68 3.24 7.65
C ALA A 168 -12.76 4.77 7.79
N ASN A 169 -13.38 5.27 8.86
CA ASN A 169 -13.42 6.70 9.17
C ASN A 169 -12.06 7.29 9.58
N ALA A 170 -11.06 6.47 9.93
CA ALA A 170 -9.72 6.94 10.24
C ALA A 170 -8.93 7.37 8.99
N LEU A 171 -9.44 7.11 7.77
CA LEU A 171 -8.89 7.67 6.54
C LEU A 171 -9.24 9.16 6.44
N GLU A 172 -8.23 10.00 6.45
CA GLU A 172 -8.34 11.46 6.39
C GLU A 172 -7.71 12.01 5.09
N TYR A 173 -8.36 13.01 4.51
CA TYR A 173 -7.73 13.90 3.53
C TYR A 173 -6.90 14.94 4.28
N HIS A 174 -5.59 14.84 4.12
CA HIS A 174 -4.59 15.67 4.76
C HIS A 174 -3.41 15.87 3.79
N PRO A 175 -3.37 16.91 2.95
CA PRO A 175 -2.29 17.10 1.99
C PRO A 175 -0.88 17.25 2.60
N TRP A 176 0.13 16.91 1.81
CA TRP A 176 1.55 17.03 2.17
C TRP A 176 1.94 18.48 2.52
N PRO A 177 2.77 18.71 3.57
CA PRO A 177 3.37 17.72 4.47
C PRO A 177 2.39 17.17 5.52
N HIS A 178 2.42 15.85 5.70
CA HIS A 178 1.57 15.17 6.68
C HIS A 178 2.01 15.45 8.12
N ASN A 179 1.08 15.89 8.98
CA ASN A 179 1.34 16.13 10.40
C ASN A 179 0.51 15.23 11.33
N LYS A 180 -0.04 14.14 10.77
CA LYS A 180 -0.89 13.17 11.47
C LYS A 180 -0.15 11.87 11.74
N PRO A 181 -0.41 11.20 12.88
CA PRO A 181 0.11 9.87 13.13
C PRO A 181 -0.53 8.84 12.20
N GLY A 182 0.22 7.82 11.80
CA GLY A 182 -0.29 6.71 10.97
C GLY A 182 0.43 6.56 9.63
N VAL A 183 -0.29 6.01 8.65
CA VAL A 183 0.24 5.55 7.36
C VAL A 183 -0.29 6.46 6.25
N CYS A 184 0.56 7.16 5.51
CA CYS A 184 0.11 7.82 4.27
C CYS A 184 -0.04 6.82 3.14
N LEU A 185 -1.07 7.06 2.33
CA LEU A 185 -1.26 6.33 1.07
C LEU A 185 -0.59 7.11 -0.07
N ASP A 186 -0.71 8.43 -0.07
CA ASP A 186 -0.06 9.31 -1.04
C ASP A 186 0.25 10.68 -0.42
N ARG A 187 0.30 11.73 -1.25
CA ARG A 187 0.51 13.11 -0.80
C ARG A 187 -0.79 13.82 -0.36
N GLU A 188 -1.93 13.14 -0.35
CA GLU A 188 -3.25 13.68 -0.02
C GLU A 188 -3.93 12.94 1.14
N PHE A 189 -3.69 11.65 1.30
CA PHE A 189 -4.45 10.81 2.23
C PHE A 189 -3.58 10.11 3.28
N VAL A 190 -4.10 10.05 4.50
CA VAL A 190 -3.49 9.35 5.65
C VAL A 190 -4.53 8.48 6.34
N VAL A 191 -4.18 7.23 6.59
CA VAL A 191 -4.89 6.38 7.54
C VAL A 191 -4.33 6.68 8.94
N VAL A 192 -5.13 7.33 9.77
CA VAL A 192 -4.71 7.77 11.10
C VAL A 192 -4.69 6.60 12.08
N ASN A 193 -3.51 6.31 12.64
CA ASN A 193 -3.30 5.20 13.58
C ASN A 193 -2.61 5.72 14.84
N THR A 194 -3.37 5.86 15.92
CA THR A 194 -2.86 6.21 17.27
C THR A 194 -2.78 5.00 18.21
N VAL A 195 -3.36 3.87 17.79
CA VAL A 195 -3.30 2.57 18.46
C VAL A 195 -2.75 1.55 17.47
N THR A 196 -2.04 0.54 17.97
CA THR A 196 -1.49 -0.55 17.16
C THR A 196 -2.63 -1.43 16.68
N PRO A 197 -3.01 -1.43 15.38
CA PRO A 197 -3.84 -2.52 14.85
C PRO A 197 -3.13 -3.85 15.05
N GLU A 198 -3.92 -4.91 15.22
CA GLU A 198 -3.40 -6.27 15.40
C GLU A 198 -2.46 -6.66 14.27
N ARG A 199 -2.77 -6.19 13.06
CA ARG A 199 -1.94 -6.31 11.87
C ARG A 199 -1.91 -4.98 11.14
N GLU A 200 -0.77 -4.62 10.60
CA GLU A 200 -0.65 -3.50 9.68
C GLU A 200 0.22 -3.94 8.53
N GLY A 201 -0.22 -3.68 7.30
CA GLY A 201 0.60 -3.81 6.12
C GLY A 201 0.40 -2.60 5.23
N TYR A 202 1.45 -2.20 4.56
CA TYR A 202 1.38 -1.21 3.49
C TYR A 202 2.47 -1.44 2.46
N ALA A 203 2.14 -1.13 1.21
CA ALA A 203 3.04 -1.24 0.08
C ALA A 203 2.82 -0.05 -0.84
N MET A 204 3.90 0.61 -1.25
CA MET A 204 3.85 1.73 -2.19
C MET A 204 4.86 1.50 -3.30
N GLU A 205 4.41 1.67 -4.53
CA GLU A 205 5.20 1.47 -5.74
C GLU A 205 5.31 2.78 -6.52
N PHE A 206 6.54 3.10 -6.90
CA PHE A 206 6.89 4.23 -7.72
C PHE A 206 7.54 3.76 -9.02
N PHE A 207 7.18 4.42 -10.12
CA PHE A 207 7.66 4.09 -11.46
C PHE A 207 7.88 5.37 -12.27
N ASN A 208 8.93 5.39 -13.08
CA ASN A 208 9.27 6.56 -13.89
C ASN A 208 8.64 6.55 -15.30
N GLY A 209 7.77 5.58 -15.60
CA GLY A 209 7.23 5.39 -16.95
C GLY A 209 8.14 4.62 -17.92
N LYS A 210 9.32 4.16 -17.47
CA LYS A 210 10.34 3.47 -18.28
C LYS A 210 10.76 2.12 -17.69
N ARG A 211 11.96 2.01 -17.10
CA ARG A 211 12.49 0.75 -16.52
C ARG A 211 12.85 0.85 -15.04
N SER A 212 12.80 2.06 -14.48
CA SER A 212 13.19 2.29 -13.09
C SER A 212 11.95 2.24 -12.18
N ARG A 213 12.05 1.42 -11.12
CA ARG A 213 10.98 1.14 -10.17
C ARG A 213 11.52 1.22 -8.75
N PHE A 214 10.69 1.68 -7.81
CA PHE A 214 11.00 1.70 -6.39
C PHE A 214 9.77 1.25 -5.59
N VAL A 215 9.88 0.18 -4.82
CA VAL A 215 8.81 -0.39 -4.01
C VAL A 215 9.21 -0.36 -2.56
N LEU A 216 8.34 0.16 -1.70
CA LEU A 216 8.48 0.11 -0.26
C LEU A 216 7.37 -0.76 0.31
N MET A 217 7.73 -1.76 1.11
CA MET A 217 6.79 -2.64 1.80
C MET A 217 7.12 -2.66 3.29
N ALA A 218 6.11 -2.51 4.14
CA ALA A 218 6.30 -2.69 5.57
C ALA A 218 5.05 -3.23 6.23
N GLY A 219 5.21 -3.79 7.42
CA GLY A 219 4.10 -4.27 8.21
C GLY A 219 4.48 -4.88 9.54
N THR A 220 3.47 -5.29 10.29
CA THR A 220 3.61 -5.97 11.58
C THR A 220 3.27 -7.44 11.46
N TYR A 221 3.97 -8.24 12.27
CA TYR A 221 3.69 -9.66 12.46
C TYR A 221 3.46 -9.92 13.94
N GLN A 222 2.53 -10.81 14.24
CA GLN A 222 2.26 -11.24 15.62
C GLN A 222 3.07 -12.47 16.00
N SER A 223 3.45 -13.29 15.01
CA SER A 223 4.19 -14.54 15.20
C SER A 223 5.65 -14.40 14.79
N GLU A 224 6.56 -14.87 15.65
CA GLU A 224 7.98 -14.95 15.31
C GLU A 224 8.24 -15.91 14.13
N ALA A 225 7.42 -16.96 14.01
CA ALA A 225 7.51 -17.91 12.91
C ALA A 225 7.14 -17.25 11.58
N GLU A 226 6.05 -16.48 11.54
CA GLU A 226 5.63 -15.73 10.35
C GLU A 226 6.68 -14.67 9.96
N LEU A 227 7.17 -13.90 10.94
CA LEU A 227 8.23 -12.91 10.70
C LEU A 227 9.53 -13.56 10.20
N LYS A 228 9.88 -14.73 10.73
CA LYS A 228 11.06 -15.48 10.30
C LYS A 228 10.86 -16.08 8.91
N GLU A 229 9.68 -16.58 8.61
CA GLU A 229 9.33 -17.08 7.28
C GLU A 229 9.44 -15.96 6.24
N GLU A 230 8.89 -14.79 6.52
CA GLU A 230 9.01 -13.61 5.65
C GLU A 230 10.47 -13.21 5.43
N LYS A 231 11.23 -13.06 6.53
CA LYS A 231 12.68 -12.80 6.46
C LYS A 231 13.42 -13.88 5.66
N SER A 232 13.03 -15.15 5.77
CA SER A 232 13.68 -16.28 5.10
C SER A 232 13.33 -16.34 3.61
N ARG A 233 12.08 -16.07 3.22
CA ARG A 233 11.67 -15.94 1.81
C ARG A 233 12.48 -14.83 1.14
N ASN A 234 12.67 -13.73 1.86
CA ASN A 234 13.34 -12.55 1.32
C ASN A 234 14.87 -12.68 1.35
N THR A 235 15.44 -13.71 1.99
CA THR A 235 16.90 -13.92 2.04
C THR A 235 17.37 -15.21 1.37
N GLY A 236 16.50 -16.19 1.13
CA GLY A 236 16.86 -17.52 0.63
C GLY A 236 17.55 -17.50 -0.74
N MET A 237 16.92 -16.88 -1.74
CA MET A 237 17.50 -16.77 -3.10
C MET A 237 18.62 -15.71 -3.17
N LEU A 238 18.55 -14.68 -2.33
CA LEU A 238 19.52 -13.58 -2.28
C LEU A 238 20.80 -13.92 -1.52
N SER A 239 20.82 -15.03 -0.77
CA SER A 239 22.00 -15.51 -0.06
C SER A 239 23.20 -15.80 -0.98
N PHE A 240 22.94 -16.01 -2.27
CA PHE A 240 23.96 -16.20 -3.32
C PHE A 240 24.44 -14.89 -3.96
N LEU A 241 23.85 -13.74 -3.62
CA LEU A 241 24.24 -12.42 -4.12
C LEU A 241 25.21 -11.74 -3.16
N ALA A 242 26.05 -10.86 -3.71
CA ALA A 242 26.84 -9.95 -2.90
C ALA A 242 25.91 -9.08 -2.05
N SER A 243 26.14 -9.06 -0.74
CA SER A 243 25.34 -8.28 0.19
C SER A 243 26.19 -7.41 1.10
N SER A 244 25.71 -6.21 1.35
CA SER A 244 26.34 -5.24 2.24
C SER A 244 25.42 -4.91 3.41
N LYS A 245 26.01 -4.59 4.57
CA LYS A 245 25.25 -4.07 5.71
C LYS A 245 24.98 -2.59 5.45
N MET A 246 23.73 -2.18 5.61
CA MET A 246 23.32 -0.79 5.41
C MET A 246 22.17 -0.44 6.34
N THR A 247 22.23 0.76 6.91
CA THR A 247 21.12 1.34 7.69
C THR A 247 20.27 2.21 6.78
N VAL A 248 18.95 2.02 6.83
CA VAL A 248 17.95 2.80 6.07
C VAL A 248 16.86 3.25 7.05
N ALA A 249 16.49 4.53 7.05
CA ALA A 249 15.55 5.11 8.03
C ALA A 249 15.83 4.70 9.50
N GLY A 250 17.10 4.61 9.91
CA GLY A 250 17.49 4.21 11.27
C GLY A 250 17.42 2.69 11.55
N ARG A 251 16.94 1.88 10.61
CA ARG A 251 16.79 0.43 10.72
C ARG A 251 18.01 -0.31 10.18
N LYS A 252 18.48 -1.34 10.88
CA LYS A 252 19.62 -2.18 10.44
C LYS A 252 19.14 -3.18 9.39
N GLY A 253 19.75 -3.20 8.22
CA GLY A 253 19.40 -4.15 7.16
C GLY A 253 20.56 -4.65 6.33
N ARG A 254 20.21 -5.46 5.33
CA ARG A 254 21.12 -5.95 4.29
C ARG A 254 20.63 -5.52 2.93
N LEU A 255 21.54 -4.95 2.14
CA LEU A 255 21.34 -4.58 0.75
C LEU A 255 21.90 -5.67 -0.15
N PHE A 256 21.10 -6.11 -1.10
CA PHE A 256 21.46 -7.01 -2.20
C PHE A 256 21.31 -6.23 -3.50
N ILE A 257 22.32 -6.32 -4.38
CA ILE A 257 22.28 -5.70 -5.72
C ILE A 257 22.72 -6.75 -6.74
N SER A 258 21.99 -6.83 -7.85
CA SER A 258 22.31 -7.65 -9.01
C SER A 258 22.22 -6.85 -10.31
N ASP A 259 22.85 -7.35 -11.36
CA ASP A 259 22.65 -6.83 -12.71
C ASP A 259 21.22 -7.13 -13.17
N GLY A 260 20.61 -6.18 -13.90
CA GLY A 260 19.29 -6.37 -14.48
C GLY A 260 19.29 -7.42 -15.59
N LYS A 261 18.20 -8.18 -15.69
CA LYS A 261 18.12 -9.33 -16.62
C LYS A 261 18.24 -8.94 -18.10
N TYR A 262 17.84 -7.72 -18.46
CA TYR A 262 17.68 -7.30 -19.85
C TYR A 262 18.41 -5.99 -20.19
N SER A 263 19.34 -5.53 -19.34
CA SER A 263 20.16 -4.35 -19.61
C SER A 263 21.45 -4.32 -18.79
N ASP A 264 22.57 -4.04 -19.47
CA ASP A 264 23.89 -3.96 -18.84
C ASP A 264 24.01 -2.77 -17.86
N THR A 265 23.12 -1.78 -18.00
CA THR A 265 23.09 -0.55 -17.20
C THR A 265 21.99 -0.53 -16.14
N GLU A 266 21.14 -1.56 -16.11
CA GLU A 266 20.12 -1.75 -15.10
C GLU A 266 20.68 -2.46 -13.88
N ARG A 267 20.28 -2.04 -12.70
CA ARG A 267 20.59 -2.71 -11.43
C ARG A 267 19.30 -2.96 -10.67
N GLU A 268 19.10 -4.21 -10.30
CA GLU A 268 18.03 -4.63 -9.40
C GLU A 268 18.56 -4.61 -7.98
N PHE A 269 17.74 -4.16 -7.04
CA PHE A 269 18.13 -4.09 -5.64
C PHE A 269 17.01 -4.52 -4.71
N ARG A 270 17.41 -5.02 -3.56
CA ARG A 270 16.53 -5.25 -2.42
C ARG A 270 17.27 -4.99 -1.14
N TRP A 271 16.70 -4.19 -0.28
CA TRP A 271 17.14 -3.95 1.08
C TRP A 271 16.09 -4.51 2.05
N VAL A 272 16.52 -5.31 3.02
CA VAL A 272 15.62 -5.94 4.00
C VAL A 272 16.10 -5.61 5.41
N ALA A 273 15.17 -5.16 6.26
CA ALA A 273 15.44 -4.94 7.68
C ALA A 273 15.72 -6.27 8.40
N THR A 274 16.81 -6.30 9.15
CA THR A 274 17.27 -7.48 9.90
C THR A 274 16.90 -7.42 11.38
N ASP A 275 16.59 -6.23 11.88
CA ASP A 275 16.21 -5.93 13.26
C ASP A 275 14.71 -6.04 13.53
N GLY A 276 13.93 -6.64 12.63
CA GLY A 276 12.49 -6.75 12.80
C GLY A 276 12.07 -7.54 14.06
N GLU A 277 11.02 -7.07 14.73
CA GLU A 277 10.40 -7.55 15.96
C GLU A 277 8.90 -7.79 15.73
N VAL A 278 8.32 -8.75 16.45
CA VAL A 278 6.87 -8.95 16.46
C VAL A 278 6.17 -7.84 17.25
N ASN A 279 4.90 -7.56 16.91
CA ASN A 279 4.06 -6.59 17.63
C ASN A 279 4.68 -5.17 17.74
N SER A 280 5.40 -4.74 16.71
CA SER A 280 6.14 -3.47 16.68
C SER A 280 6.02 -2.82 15.31
N PHE A 281 5.51 -1.58 15.22
CA PHE A 281 5.60 -0.80 13.96
C PHE A 281 7.01 -0.27 13.73
N ARG A 282 7.61 0.28 14.79
CA ARG A 282 8.94 0.90 14.72
C ARG A 282 9.97 -0.12 14.26
N HIS A 283 9.87 -1.35 14.75
CA HIS A 283 10.70 -2.47 14.34
C HIS A 283 9.91 -3.53 13.58
N GLY A 284 8.89 -3.16 12.80
CA GLY A 284 8.15 -4.13 11.98
C GLY A 284 8.99 -4.73 10.85
N HIS A 285 8.39 -5.63 10.07
CA HIS A 285 8.93 -5.97 8.75
C HIS A 285 9.04 -4.71 7.91
N PHE A 286 10.16 -4.56 7.22
CA PHE A 286 10.42 -3.41 6.37
C PHE A 286 11.40 -3.82 5.27
N GLU A 287 10.98 -3.60 4.04
CA GLU A 287 11.68 -3.96 2.83
C GLU A 287 11.54 -2.85 1.79
N ILE A 288 12.62 -2.67 1.02
CA ILE A 288 12.63 -1.79 -0.13
C ILE A 288 13.25 -2.56 -1.29
N GLU A 289 12.57 -2.62 -2.42
CA GLU A 289 13.09 -3.27 -3.62
C GLU A 289 12.86 -2.40 -4.86
N GLY A 290 13.55 -2.74 -5.95
CA GLY A 290 13.35 -2.01 -7.19
C GLY A 290 14.42 -2.27 -8.24
N SER A 291 14.39 -1.42 -9.26
CA SER A 291 15.34 -1.41 -10.37
C SER A 291 15.69 0.04 -10.71
N ILE A 292 16.95 0.29 -11.04
CA ILE A 292 17.42 1.58 -11.56
C ILE A 292 18.13 1.32 -12.89
N GLU A 293 17.59 1.90 -13.96
CA GLU A 293 18.19 1.88 -15.30
C GLU A 293 18.93 3.20 -15.52
N MET A 294 20.26 3.16 -15.58
CA MET A 294 21.06 4.39 -15.73
C MET A 294 20.80 5.13 -17.05
N LYS A 295 20.29 4.44 -18.08
CA LYS A 295 19.84 5.10 -19.32
C LYS A 295 18.61 5.98 -19.14
N ASP A 296 17.83 5.76 -18.08
CA ASP A 296 16.71 6.63 -17.74
C ASP A 296 17.20 7.98 -17.18
N TYR A 297 18.44 8.01 -16.66
CA TYR A 297 19.05 9.13 -15.93
C TYR A 297 20.42 9.53 -16.50
N PRO A 298 20.50 10.02 -17.75
CA PRO A 298 21.77 10.35 -18.41
C PRO A 298 22.60 11.42 -17.66
N GLU A 299 21.95 12.31 -16.92
CA GLU A 299 22.58 13.29 -16.03
C GLU A 299 23.35 12.66 -14.86
N MET A 300 23.03 11.41 -14.50
CA MET A 300 23.78 10.62 -13.53
C MET A 300 24.85 9.73 -14.16
N ALA A 301 25.12 9.82 -15.47
CA ALA A 301 26.05 8.93 -16.18
C ALA A 301 27.47 8.78 -15.57
N PRO A 302 28.05 9.78 -14.87
CA PRO A 302 29.33 9.59 -14.17
C PRO A 302 29.24 8.63 -12.97
N MET A 303 28.04 8.37 -12.45
CA MET A 303 27.79 7.53 -11.28
C MET A 303 27.53 6.07 -11.67
N LYS A 304 27.93 5.14 -10.80
CA LYS A 304 27.53 3.74 -10.95
C LYS A 304 26.10 3.57 -10.44
N GLY A 305 25.30 2.71 -11.08
CA GLY A 305 23.94 2.40 -10.61
C GLY A 305 23.89 1.92 -9.15
N THR A 306 24.92 1.24 -8.68
CA THR A 306 25.08 0.87 -7.26
C THR A 306 25.12 2.08 -6.33
N ASP A 307 25.81 3.14 -6.73
CA ASP A 307 25.95 4.35 -5.93
C ASP A 307 24.65 5.16 -5.92
N VAL A 308 23.93 5.17 -7.04
CA VAL A 308 22.58 5.75 -7.15
C VAL A 308 21.62 5.04 -6.21
N ILE A 309 21.57 3.69 -6.24
CA ILE A 309 20.73 2.89 -5.34
C ILE A 309 21.04 3.21 -3.87
N VAL A 310 22.32 3.27 -3.49
CA VAL A 310 22.73 3.62 -2.12
C VAL A 310 22.30 5.05 -1.77
N GLY A 311 22.35 5.98 -2.71
CA GLY A 311 21.85 7.35 -2.55
C GLY A 311 20.34 7.37 -2.27
N LEU A 312 19.54 6.70 -3.10
CA LEU A 312 18.08 6.61 -2.93
C LEU A 312 17.70 6.00 -1.58
N LEU A 313 18.36 4.91 -1.19
CA LEU A 313 18.13 4.27 0.11
C LEU A 313 18.51 5.17 1.29
N LYS A 314 19.55 6.01 1.17
CA LYS A 314 19.88 7.03 2.19
C LYS A 314 18.87 8.18 2.24
N GLY A 315 18.14 8.42 1.15
CA GLY A 315 17.04 9.39 1.09
C GLY A 315 15.81 8.96 1.90
N VAL A 316 15.69 7.68 2.25
CA VAL A 316 14.55 7.15 3.01
C VAL A 316 14.68 7.46 4.49
N ARG A 317 13.66 8.12 5.05
CA ARG A 317 13.61 8.57 6.45
C ARG A 317 12.28 8.21 7.08
N GLU A 318 12.24 8.07 8.41
CA GLU A 318 10.96 8.05 9.13
C GLU A 318 10.23 9.36 8.85
N ARG A 319 8.95 9.29 8.48
CA ARG A 319 8.14 10.49 8.30
C ARG A 319 7.94 11.15 9.66
N PRO A 320 8.01 12.50 9.77
CA PRO A 320 7.48 13.19 10.95
C PRO A 320 6.07 12.67 11.26
N TYR A 321 5.80 12.36 12.53
CA TYR A 321 4.53 11.74 12.97
C TYR A 321 4.24 10.33 12.48
N GLY A 322 4.96 9.79 11.49
CA GLY A 322 4.76 8.43 10.98
C GLY A 322 4.94 7.35 12.05
N MET A 323 5.75 7.61 13.07
CA MET A 323 6.01 6.69 14.19
C MET A 323 5.58 7.26 15.56
N LEU A 324 4.86 8.40 15.61
CA LEU A 324 4.49 9.07 16.86
C LEU A 324 3.29 8.40 17.55
N ASP A 325 3.39 8.28 18.87
CA ASP A 325 2.35 7.89 19.84
C ASP A 325 1.44 6.74 19.41
N VAL A 326 1.99 5.54 19.52
CA VAL A 326 1.17 4.36 19.71
C VAL A 326 1.36 3.86 21.15
N LYS A 327 0.40 4.17 22.02
CA LYS A 327 0.33 3.56 23.36
C LYS A 327 -0.21 2.13 23.18
N LYS A 328 0.45 1.16 23.82
CA LYS A 328 -0.12 -0.18 24.01
C LYS A 328 -1.31 -0.12 24.95
#